data_AF-A0A2E7RX30-F1
#
_entry.id   AF-A0A2E7RX30-F1
#
_cell.length_a   1.000
_cell.length_b   1.000
_cell.length_c   1.000
_cell.angle_alpha   90.00
_cell.angle_beta   90.00
_cell.angle_gamma   90.00
#
_symmetry.space_group_name_H-M   'P 1'
#
loop_
_entity.id
_entity.type
_entity.pdbx_description
1 polymer ?
#
loop_
_entity_poly.entity_id
_entity_poly.type
_entity_poly.pdbx_seq_one_letter_code
_entity_poly.pdbx_strand_id
1 'polypeptide(L)'
;MMSSSGEETGSSRGASVRYHSLDALRAVMMLLGLVLHAAWLMMPEYFFNSRSDPRGHTGFLYFACWIHVFRMQTFFVIAGFFAHLLVAKRGMRSFLRNRTTRVVLPLFVGMLVLFPLLRWQEIRGGLQTGRIQTELGSWDHTLQHFLDMPSEIGNQWPYHLWFLETLCLLYVLSVVCRFACDRFLDRSGYLRRRVQSAVEEIAGSTFCVPVLAVPVAVLMFWRNSWFGVHVGPLNPSWIGTACYWFIFWIGWCLYVKPDLIQRVGRNWRLKMLAGSLLAVALATVFIGDWKQHRTRVGPVVPEMDLTVIVDEARFRSDLLSDGNAKQDRVRRAIRERIDPEYLAMVRRGERLTSDKAFGLVLQINKNVIDSFDLATIERCADAGLDENPKWKSWVMKPVEERPGSVRKPINAALLHAVFPDSLRPDDPRTRWEAAGYFYAYAVATWLLIVAWFGFFEECFSEQSDKVRYYSDAAYWLYLVHVPVQFEMSLWLGDLSWPPFLKFLAYLAGALMVGVPTYHHFVRSTWVGHWLNGRRYDRKPFLESAVLPGRGDDGVRSG
;
A
#
# COMPACT_ATOMS: atom_id res chain seq x y z
N MET A 1 -5.56 -50.51 56.21
CA MET A 1 -4.28 -50.71 55.51
C MET A 1 -4.51 -50.58 54.01
N MET A 2 -4.03 -49.45 53.46
CA MET A 2 -3.41 -49.26 52.13
C MET A 2 -4.21 -49.70 50.89
N SER A 3 -4.92 -48.83 50.16
CA SER A 3 -4.43 -47.74 49.28
C SER A 3 -3.39 -48.20 48.25
N SER A 4 -3.83 -48.35 47.00
CA SER A 4 -2.98 -48.37 45.81
C SER A 4 -3.75 -47.64 44.70
N SER A 5 -3.45 -46.35 44.61
CA SER A 5 -3.82 -45.45 43.52
C SER A 5 -3.01 -45.82 42.27
N GLY A 6 -3.69 -46.28 41.22
CA GLY A 6 -3.11 -46.45 39.89
C GLY A 6 -2.85 -45.08 39.26
N GLU A 7 -1.59 -44.84 38.91
CA GLU A 7 -1.12 -43.67 38.18
C GLU A 7 -1.76 -43.59 36.79
N GLU A 8 -2.72 -42.68 36.61
CA GLU A 8 -3.02 -42.11 35.31
C GLU A 8 -1.84 -41.26 34.87
N THR A 9 -0.97 -41.84 34.04
CA THR A 9 0.07 -41.10 33.33
C THR A 9 -0.57 -40.24 32.25
N GLY A 10 -1.09 -39.09 32.68
CA GLY A 10 -1.56 -38.02 31.82
C GLY A 10 -0.41 -37.51 30.95
N SER A 11 -0.39 -37.95 29.68
CA SER A 11 0.37 -37.29 28.63
C SER A 11 -0.28 -35.94 28.31
N SER A 12 -0.07 -34.95 29.18
CA SER A 12 -0.34 -33.56 28.88
C SER A 12 0.72 -33.05 27.89
N ARG A 13 0.58 -33.45 26.62
CA ARG A 13 1.18 -32.70 25.51
C ARG A 13 0.68 -31.27 25.64
N GLY A 14 1.54 -30.39 26.16
CA GLY A 14 1.21 -29.00 26.47
C GLY A 14 0.38 -28.38 25.35
N ALA A 15 -0.92 -28.19 25.63
CA ALA A 15 -1.83 -27.55 24.72
C ALA A 15 -1.26 -26.16 24.45
N SER A 16 -0.72 -25.95 23.25
CA SER A 16 -0.19 -24.66 22.87
C SER A 16 -1.34 -23.67 22.94
N VAL A 17 -1.32 -22.73 23.90
CA VAL A 17 -2.27 -21.62 23.97
C VAL A 17 -2.33 -20.99 22.57
N ARG A 18 -3.50 -21.12 21.94
CA ARG A 18 -3.75 -20.64 20.59
C ARG A 18 -4.51 -19.32 20.70
N TYR A 19 -3.95 -18.28 20.10
CA TYR A 19 -4.56 -16.95 20.11
C TYR A 19 -5.63 -16.87 19.02
N HIS A 20 -6.84 -17.37 19.31
CA HIS A 20 -7.96 -17.41 18.38
C HIS A 20 -8.36 -16.02 17.89
N SER A 21 -8.40 -15.05 18.81
CA SER A 21 -8.62 -13.63 18.55
C SER A 21 -7.62 -13.06 17.53
N LEU A 22 -6.33 -13.38 17.67
CA LEU A 22 -5.27 -12.91 16.76
C LEU A 22 -5.31 -13.60 15.39
N ASP A 23 -5.65 -14.88 15.34
CA ASP A 23 -5.87 -15.61 14.07
C ASP A 23 -7.06 -15.00 13.29
N ALA A 24 -8.13 -14.60 14.00
CA ALA A 24 -9.32 -13.95 13.45
C ALA A 24 -9.03 -12.52 13.01
N LEU A 25 -8.36 -11.73 13.87
CA LEU A 25 -7.94 -10.37 13.56
C LEU A 25 -7.07 -10.33 12.30
N ARG A 26 -6.08 -11.22 12.20
CA ARG A 26 -5.24 -11.36 11.00
C ARG A 26 -6.08 -11.64 9.75
N ALA A 27 -7.03 -12.55 9.84
CA ALA A 27 -7.90 -12.90 8.72
C ALA A 27 -8.76 -11.73 8.27
N VAL A 28 -9.37 -11.01 9.21
CA VAL A 28 -10.21 -9.86 8.88
C VAL A 28 -9.37 -8.72 8.32
N MET A 29 -8.17 -8.46 8.84
CA MET A 29 -7.27 -7.49 8.20
C MET A 29 -6.93 -7.89 6.75
N MET A 30 -6.85 -9.20 6.43
CA MET A 30 -6.58 -9.67 5.05
C MET A 30 -7.79 -9.42 4.16
N LEU A 31 -8.99 -9.72 4.65
CA LEU A 31 -10.24 -9.50 3.92
C LEU A 31 -10.59 -8.02 3.78
N LEU A 32 -10.23 -7.17 4.74
CA LEU A 32 -10.34 -5.72 4.61
C LEU A 32 -9.45 -5.18 3.47
N GLY A 33 -8.37 -5.88 3.12
CA GLY A 33 -7.60 -5.59 1.91
C GLY A 33 -8.44 -5.75 0.64
N LEU A 34 -9.19 -6.85 0.53
CA LEU A 34 -10.12 -7.11 -0.57
C LEU A 34 -11.18 -6.01 -0.68
N VAL A 35 -11.75 -5.62 0.46
CA VAL A 35 -12.75 -4.55 0.55
C VAL A 35 -12.17 -3.19 0.13
N LEU A 36 -10.96 -2.87 0.61
CA LEU A 36 -10.25 -1.65 0.23
C LEU A 36 -9.97 -1.60 -1.27
N HIS A 37 -9.52 -2.70 -1.89
CA HIS A 37 -9.21 -2.72 -3.33
C HIS A 37 -10.46 -2.60 -4.21
N ALA A 38 -11.60 -3.14 -3.78
CA ALA A 38 -12.88 -2.90 -4.46
C ALA A 38 -13.31 -1.43 -4.35
N ALA A 39 -13.19 -0.80 -3.18
CA ALA A 39 -13.49 0.62 -2.99
C ALA A 39 -12.54 1.51 -3.81
N TRP A 40 -11.28 1.12 -3.88
CA TRP A 40 -10.25 1.81 -4.65
C TRP A 40 -10.52 1.86 -6.16
N LEU A 41 -11.16 0.84 -6.73
CA LEU A 41 -11.62 0.84 -8.12
C LEU A 41 -12.85 1.71 -8.36
N MET A 42 -13.55 2.13 -7.30
CA MET A 42 -14.75 2.97 -7.36
C MET A 42 -14.46 4.45 -7.08
N MET A 43 -13.18 4.82 -7.07
CA MET A 43 -12.76 6.21 -6.98
C MET A 43 -13.02 6.92 -8.33
N PRO A 44 -13.52 8.17 -8.32
CA PRO A 44 -13.77 8.92 -9.56
C PRO A 44 -12.47 9.33 -10.27
N GLU A 45 -11.37 9.42 -9.53
CA GLU A 45 -10.05 9.76 -10.04
C GLU A 45 -9.16 8.52 -10.17
N TYR A 46 -8.29 8.52 -11.18
CA TYR A 46 -7.26 7.49 -11.31
C TYR A 46 -6.28 7.57 -10.13
N PHE A 47 -6.04 6.44 -9.48
CA PHE A 47 -5.09 6.31 -8.38
C PHE A 47 -4.33 4.98 -8.52
N PHE A 48 -3.40 4.84 -9.46
CA PHE A 48 -2.59 3.61 -9.64
C PHE A 48 -3.38 2.29 -9.80
N ASN A 49 -4.63 2.36 -10.24
CA ASN A 49 -5.51 1.20 -10.44
C ASN A 49 -5.50 0.77 -11.92
N SER A 50 -6.32 -0.21 -12.32
CA SER A 50 -6.39 -0.59 -13.74
C SER A 50 -7.01 0.51 -14.61
N ARG A 51 -8.06 1.15 -14.09
CA ARG A 51 -8.78 2.28 -14.71
C ARG A 51 -9.62 3.02 -13.67
N SER A 52 -9.96 4.29 -13.93
CA SER A 52 -10.99 4.99 -13.16
C SER A 52 -12.40 4.56 -13.58
N ASP A 53 -13.37 4.70 -12.66
CA ASP A 53 -14.79 4.51 -12.95
C ASP A 53 -15.46 5.86 -13.20
N PRO A 54 -16.08 6.10 -14.37
CA PRO A 54 -16.73 7.38 -14.67
C PRO A 54 -17.88 7.73 -13.73
N ARG A 55 -18.47 6.74 -13.06
CA ARG A 55 -19.55 6.90 -12.07
C ARG A 55 -18.99 6.93 -10.64
N GLY A 56 -17.69 6.75 -10.44
CA GLY A 56 -17.04 6.64 -9.13
C GLY A 56 -17.40 7.77 -8.16
N HIS A 57 -17.28 7.49 -6.86
CA HIS A 57 -17.73 8.41 -5.81
C HIS A 57 -16.67 8.63 -4.74
N THR A 58 -16.42 9.88 -4.35
CA THR A 58 -15.37 10.25 -3.38
C THR A 58 -15.58 9.59 -2.01
N GLY A 59 -16.81 9.18 -1.67
CA GLY A 59 -17.08 8.39 -0.47
C GLY A 59 -16.27 7.08 -0.38
N PHE A 60 -15.94 6.46 -1.50
CA PHE A 60 -15.06 5.28 -1.52
C PHE A 60 -13.61 5.61 -1.19
N LEU A 61 -13.15 6.82 -1.54
CA LEU A 61 -11.82 7.32 -1.15
C LEU A 61 -11.77 7.54 0.37
N TYR A 62 -12.79 8.16 0.96
CA TYR A 62 -12.90 8.27 2.42
C TYR A 62 -12.85 6.90 3.11
N PHE A 63 -13.60 5.92 2.59
CA PHE A 63 -13.63 4.57 3.13
C PHE A 63 -12.27 3.85 2.98
N ALA A 64 -11.63 3.97 1.83
CA ALA A 64 -10.30 3.42 1.59
C ALA A 64 -9.24 4.06 2.49
N CYS A 65 -9.27 5.39 2.68
CA CYS A 65 -8.40 6.11 3.62
C CYS A 65 -8.62 5.63 5.06
N TRP A 66 -9.86 5.46 5.50
CA TRP A 66 -10.17 4.93 6.83
C TRP A 66 -9.55 3.55 7.06
N ILE A 67 -9.70 2.61 6.11
CA ILE A 67 -9.05 1.29 6.19
C ILE A 67 -7.51 1.43 6.14
N HIS A 68 -6.98 2.31 5.29
CA HIS A 68 -5.54 2.50 5.08
C HIS A 68 -4.80 2.94 6.35
N VAL A 69 -5.44 3.76 7.18
CA VAL A 69 -4.83 4.31 8.42
C VAL A 69 -4.37 3.23 9.39
N PHE A 70 -5.06 2.09 9.46
CA PHE A 70 -4.78 1.06 10.47
C PHE A 70 -4.48 -0.33 9.90
N ARG A 71 -5.04 -0.71 8.76
CA ARG A 71 -5.09 -2.13 8.35
C ARG A 71 -3.71 -2.74 8.16
N MET A 72 -2.80 -2.03 7.49
CA MET A 72 -1.43 -2.54 7.28
C MET A 72 -0.60 -2.48 8.56
N GLN A 73 -0.81 -1.45 9.38
CA GLN A 73 -0.12 -1.23 10.62
C GLN A 73 -0.48 -2.34 11.62
N THR A 74 -1.77 -2.67 11.77
CA THR A 74 -2.25 -3.81 12.54
C THR A 74 -1.62 -5.11 12.09
N PHE A 75 -1.50 -5.34 10.77
CA PHE A 75 -0.79 -6.51 10.25
C PHE A 75 0.65 -6.60 10.68
N PHE A 76 1.41 -5.50 10.63
CA PHE A 76 2.80 -5.51 11.04
C PHE A 76 2.94 -5.77 12.54
N VAL A 77 2.05 -5.24 13.39
CA VAL A 77 1.99 -5.60 14.82
C VAL A 77 1.79 -7.11 14.98
N ILE A 78 0.80 -7.69 14.29
CA ILE A 78 0.51 -9.13 14.34
C ILE A 78 1.70 -9.96 13.82
N ALA A 79 2.33 -9.51 12.74
CA ALA A 79 3.47 -10.18 12.14
C ALA A 79 4.68 -10.19 13.09
N GLY A 80 4.92 -9.10 13.81
CA GLY A 80 5.94 -9.00 14.86
C GLY A 80 5.67 -9.94 16.02
N PHE A 81 4.42 -9.96 16.50
CA PHE A 81 3.97 -10.88 17.56
C PHE A 81 4.23 -12.35 17.19
N PHE A 82 3.76 -12.77 16.00
CA PHE A 82 3.95 -14.15 15.55
C PHE A 82 5.40 -14.47 15.17
N ALA A 83 6.21 -13.47 14.80
CA ALA A 83 7.63 -13.67 14.57
C ALA A 83 8.34 -14.00 15.88
N HIS A 84 8.09 -13.24 16.95
CA HIS A 84 8.66 -13.53 18.26
C HIS A 84 8.17 -14.87 18.81
N LEU A 85 6.86 -15.17 18.70
CA LEU A 85 6.29 -16.47 19.08
C LEU A 85 7.02 -17.64 18.41
N LEU A 86 7.25 -17.54 17.10
CA LEU A 86 7.88 -18.62 16.34
C LEU A 86 9.37 -18.79 16.71
N VAL A 87 10.09 -17.69 16.89
CA VAL A 87 11.49 -17.72 17.35
C VAL A 87 11.60 -18.29 18.76
N ALA A 88 10.71 -17.90 19.67
CA ALA A 88 10.69 -18.38 21.05
C ALA A 88 10.35 -19.88 21.14
N LYS A 89 9.39 -20.36 20.33
CA LYS A 89 8.94 -21.77 20.39
C LYS A 89 9.80 -22.75 19.59
N ARG A 90 10.39 -22.32 18.46
CA ARG A 90 11.07 -23.23 17.51
C ARG A 90 12.49 -22.81 17.13
N GLY A 91 12.99 -21.69 17.67
CA GLY A 91 14.32 -21.18 17.40
C GLY A 91 14.46 -20.49 16.03
N MET A 92 15.62 -19.85 15.83
CA MET A 92 15.87 -18.99 14.67
C MET A 92 15.93 -19.77 13.34
N ARG A 93 16.53 -20.96 13.32
CA ARG A 93 16.65 -21.77 12.10
C ARG A 93 15.27 -22.21 11.58
N SER A 94 14.38 -22.64 12.47
CA SER A 94 13.00 -22.98 12.09
C SER A 94 12.22 -21.74 11.64
N PHE A 95 12.46 -20.59 12.27
CA PHE A 95 11.86 -19.32 11.85
C PHE A 95 12.26 -18.98 10.41
N LEU A 96 13.55 -18.95 10.09
CA LEU A 96 14.03 -18.65 8.73
C LEU A 96 13.45 -19.61 7.69
N ARG A 97 13.54 -20.93 7.90
CA ARG A 97 12.96 -21.92 6.99
C ARG A 97 11.46 -21.71 6.78
N ASN A 98 10.72 -21.41 7.85
CA ASN A 98 9.29 -21.15 7.77
C ASN A 98 8.97 -19.87 6.98
N ARG A 99 9.70 -18.78 7.22
CA ARG A 99 9.49 -17.51 6.49
C ARG A 99 9.92 -17.58 5.03
N THR A 100 11.01 -18.29 4.72
CA THR A 100 11.41 -18.54 3.33
C THR A 100 10.32 -19.27 2.57
N THR A 101 9.79 -20.36 3.14
CA THR A 101 8.75 -21.15 2.47
C THR A 101 7.41 -20.45 2.39
N ARG A 102 7.01 -19.64 3.38
CA ARG A 102 5.66 -19.06 3.46
C ARG A 102 5.53 -17.59 3.10
N VAL A 103 6.65 -16.88 2.92
CA VAL A 103 6.64 -15.43 2.62
C VAL A 103 7.51 -15.16 1.40
N VAL A 104 8.78 -15.56 1.44
CA VAL A 104 9.74 -15.31 0.35
C VAL A 104 9.34 -16.05 -0.93
N LEU A 105 9.08 -17.35 -0.84
CA LEU A 105 8.71 -18.15 -2.01
C LEU A 105 7.37 -17.68 -2.64
N PRO A 106 6.29 -17.41 -1.88
CA PRO A 106 5.07 -16.81 -2.44
C PRO A 106 5.30 -15.43 -3.07
N LEU A 107 6.19 -14.61 -2.51
CA LEU A 107 6.56 -13.33 -3.14
C LEU A 107 7.21 -13.57 -4.51
N PHE A 108 8.20 -14.47 -4.62
CA PHE A 108 8.84 -14.79 -5.90
C PHE A 108 7.85 -15.36 -6.92
N VAL A 109 7.01 -16.32 -6.52
CA VAL A 109 5.98 -16.89 -7.40
C VAL A 109 4.96 -15.82 -7.82
N GLY A 110 4.55 -14.96 -6.90
CA GLY A 110 3.67 -13.83 -7.18
C GLY A 110 4.28 -12.84 -8.16
N MET A 111 5.57 -12.53 -8.03
CA MET A 111 6.30 -11.68 -8.96
C MET A 111 6.43 -12.30 -10.36
N LEU A 112 6.49 -13.63 -10.47
CA LEU A 112 6.57 -14.31 -11.77
C LEU A 112 5.20 -14.50 -12.45
N VAL A 113 4.13 -14.66 -11.67
CA VAL A 113 2.80 -15.02 -12.20
C VAL A 113 1.82 -13.87 -12.09
N LEU A 114 1.64 -13.31 -10.89
CA LEU A 114 0.63 -12.29 -10.64
C LEU A 114 1.05 -10.91 -11.17
N PHE A 115 2.33 -10.57 -11.06
CA PHE A 115 2.82 -9.27 -11.50
C PHE A 115 2.64 -9.05 -13.02
N PRO A 116 3.00 -9.99 -13.93
CA PRO A 116 2.67 -9.88 -15.35
C PRO A 116 1.19 -9.80 -15.64
N LEU A 117 0.39 -10.61 -14.96
CA LEU A 117 -1.07 -10.60 -15.13
C LEU A 117 -1.66 -9.23 -14.78
N LEU A 118 -1.29 -8.68 -13.61
CA LEU A 118 -1.78 -7.38 -13.17
C LEU A 118 -1.30 -6.24 -14.06
N ARG A 119 -0.03 -6.28 -14.50
CA ARG A 119 0.51 -5.27 -15.41
C ARG A 119 -0.24 -5.29 -16.75
N TRP A 120 -0.50 -6.46 -17.29
CA TRP A 120 -1.29 -6.62 -18.51
C TRP A 120 -2.71 -6.05 -18.36
N GLN A 121 -3.37 -6.33 -17.24
CA GLN A 121 -4.71 -5.80 -16.94
C GLN A 121 -4.72 -4.28 -16.78
N GLU A 122 -3.70 -3.72 -16.12
CA GLU A 122 -3.56 -2.27 -15.97
C GLU A 122 -3.29 -1.59 -17.31
N ILE A 123 -2.46 -2.17 -18.16
CA ILE A 123 -2.22 -1.67 -19.53
C ILE A 123 -3.51 -1.73 -20.34
N ARG A 124 -4.25 -2.84 -20.30
CA ARG A 124 -5.57 -2.96 -20.96
C ARG A 124 -6.55 -1.88 -20.48
N GLY A 125 -6.62 -1.64 -19.17
CA GLY A 125 -7.45 -0.58 -18.62
C GLY A 125 -7.01 0.82 -19.05
N GLY A 126 -5.71 1.08 -19.08
CA GLY A 126 -5.14 2.34 -19.56
C GLY A 126 -5.42 2.60 -21.05
N LEU A 127 -5.38 1.56 -21.89
CA LEU A 127 -5.76 1.64 -23.30
C LEU A 127 -7.27 1.92 -23.45
N GLN A 128 -8.13 1.24 -22.68
CA GLN A 128 -9.59 1.46 -22.71
C GLN A 128 -9.98 2.90 -22.33
N THR A 129 -9.31 3.50 -21.34
CA THR A 129 -9.64 4.86 -20.88
C THR A 129 -8.91 5.97 -21.64
N GLY A 130 -7.93 5.60 -22.47
CA GLY A 130 -7.03 6.54 -23.14
C GLY A 130 -5.95 7.14 -22.23
N ARG A 131 -5.71 6.56 -21.04
CA ARG A 131 -4.56 6.89 -20.19
C ARG A 131 -3.23 6.44 -20.79
N ILE A 132 -3.26 5.39 -21.61
CA ILE A 132 -2.09 4.93 -22.38
C ILE A 132 -2.44 5.08 -23.86
N GLN A 133 -1.59 5.81 -24.58
CA GLN A 133 -1.66 5.99 -26.03
C GLN A 133 -0.44 5.27 -26.63
N THR A 134 -0.67 4.31 -27.52
CA THR A 134 0.38 3.54 -28.18
C THR A 134 -0.19 2.77 -29.37
N GLU A 135 0.62 2.60 -30.41
CA GLU A 135 0.28 1.75 -31.56
C GLU A 135 0.41 0.25 -31.25
N LEU A 136 1.06 -0.11 -30.14
CA LEU A 136 1.28 -1.50 -29.76
C LEU A 136 0.01 -2.14 -29.19
N GLY A 137 -0.17 -3.43 -29.48
CA GLY A 137 -1.18 -4.24 -28.80
C GLY A 137 -0.90 -4.32 -27.29
N SER A 138 -1.95 -4.53 -26.49
CA SER A 138 -1.82 -4.60 -25.02
C SER A 138 -0.79 -5.63 -24.54
N TRP A 139 -0.67 -6.76 -25.24
CA TRP A 139 0.31 -7.80 -24.91
C TRP A 139 1.73 -7.39 -25.30
N ASP A 140 1.93 -6.84 -26.50
CA ASP A 140 3.25 -6.40 -26.97
C ASP A 140 3.79 -5.27 -26.10
N HIS A 141 2.93 -4.32 -25.72
CA HIS A 141 3.29 -3.25 -24.79
C HIS A 141 3.64 -3.80 -23.40
N THR A 142 2.92 -4.83 -22.94
CA THR A 142 3.24 -5.51 -21.68
C THR A 142 4.61 -6.20 -21.79
N LEU A 143 4.85 -6.97 -22.84
CA LEU A 143 6.12 -7.66 -23.06
C LEU A 143 7.29 -6.67 -23.11
N GLN A 144 7.14 -5.56 -23.83
CA GLN A 144 8.15 -4.50 -23.86
C GLN A 144 8.44 -3.96 -22.46
N HIS A 145 7.40 -3.64 -21.69
CA HIS A 145 7.56 -3.22 -20.29
C HIS A 145 8.32 -4.24 -19.44
N PHE A 146 8.11 -5.53 -19.67
CA PHE A 146 8.85 -6.61 -19.00
C PHE A 146 10.30 -6.70 -19.44
N LEU A 147 10.59 -6.52 -20.72
CA LEU A 147 11.94 -6.53 -21.28
C LEU A 147 12.76 -5.33 -20.79
N ASP A 148 12.11 -4.18 -20.61
CA ASP A 148 12.71 -2.95 -20.08
C ASP A 148 12.81 -2.96 -18.53
N MET A 149 12.22 -3.96 -17.86
CA MET A 149 12.21 -4.05 -16.40
C MET A 149 13.61 -4.01 -15.77
N PRO A 150 14.64 -4.73 -16.27
CA PRO A 150 15.97 -4.75 -15.63
C PRO A 150 16.60 -3.37 -15.46
N SER A 151 16.38 -2.45 -16.40
CA SER A 151 16.82 -1.05 -16.31
C SER A 151 16.03 -0.21 -15.30
N GLU A 152 14.83 -0.66 -14.94
CA GLU A 152 13.86 0.09 -14.14
C GLU A 152 13.50 -0.59 -12.82
N ILE A 153 14.18 -1.69 -12.43
CA ILE A 153 13.84 -2.52 -11.25
C ILE A 153 13.51 -1.68 -10.02
N GLY A 154 14.30 -0.65 -9.71
CA GLY A 154 14.10 0.20 -8.54
C GLY A 154 12.82 1.05 -8.56
N ASN A 155 12.25 1.30 -9.75
CA ASN A 155 11.08 2.16 -9.97
C ASN A 155 9.79 1.35 -10.17
N GLN A 156 9.87 0.01 -10.23
CA GLN A 156 8.71 -0.86 -10.50
C GLN A 156 7.93 -1.16 -9.23
N TRP A 157 6.63 -0.84 -9.25
CA TRP A 157 5.71 -1.13 -8.15
C TRP A 157 5.27 -2.60 -8.18
N PRO A 158 5.53 -3.42 -7.15
CA PRO A 158 5.06 -4.83 -7.09
C PRO A 158 3.53 -4.96 -6.87
N TYR A 159 2.76 -3.92 -7.24
CA TYR A 159 1.34 -3.74 -6.94
C TYR A 159 1.01 -4.15 -5.51
N HIS A 160 0.02 -5.02 -5.33
CA HIS A 160 -0.46 -5.45 -4.03
C HIS A 160 0.52 -6.35 -3.26
N LEU A 161 1.63 -6.82 -3.86
CA LEU A 161 2.63 -7.69 -3.20
C LEU A 161 3.67 -6.95 -2.36
N TRP A 162 3.68 -5.61 -2.39
CA TRP A 162 4.61 -4.75 -1.61
C TRP A 162 4.70 -5.14 -0.13
N PHE A 163 3.57 -5.59 0.44
CA PHE A 163 3.49 -5.98 1.84
C PHE A 163 4.41 -7.17 2.15
N LEU A 164 4.47 -8.17 1.26
CA LEU A 164 5.33 -9.34 1.45
C LEU A 164 6.81 -8.97 1.32
N GLU A 165 7.14 -8.08 0.39
CA GLU A 165 8.50 -7.54 0.23
C GLU A 165 8.96 -6.81 1.48
N THR A 166 8.16 -5.85 1.94
CA THR A 166 8.43 -5.09 3.18
C THR A 166 8.57 -6.05 4.36
N LEU A 167 7.70 -7.05 4.46
CA LEU A 167 7.75 -8.03 5.54
C LEU A 167 9.04 -8.88 5.49
N CYS A 168 9.51 -9.26 4.30
CA CYS A 168 10.81 -9.94 4.14
C CYS A 168 11.95 -9.06 4.66
N LEU A 169 11.96 -7.78 4.29
CA LEU A 169 12.96 -6.82 4.75
C LEU A 169 12.94 -6.66 6.28
N LEU A 170 11.75 -6.53 6.88
CA LEU A 170 11.60 -6.43 8.33
C LEU A 170 12.05 -7.70 9.06
N TYR A 171 11.84 -8.89 8.49
CA TYR A 171 12.37 -10.13 9.06
C TYR A 171 13.89 -10.18 9.00
N VAL A 172 14.51 -9.80 7.88
CA VAL A 172 15.99 -9.71 7.78
C VAL A 172 16.51 -8.74 8.83
N LEU A 173 15.94 -7.53 8.91
CA LEU A 173 16.33 -6.52 9.89
C LEU A 173 16.18 -7.04 11.33
N SER A 174 15.09 -7.73 11.64
CA SER A 174 14.86 -8.33 12.97
C SER A 174 15.89 -9.40 13.33
N VAL A 175 16.30 -10.23 12.37
CA VAL A 175 17.34 -11.25 12.56
C VAL A 175 18.69 -10.60 12.79
N VAL A 176 19.04 -9.59 11.98
CA VAL A 176 20.30 -8.83 12.11
C VAL A 176 20.35 -8.09 13.45
N CYS A 177 19.29 -7.37 13.81
CA CYS A 177 19.19 -6.67 15.11
C CYS A 177 19.35 -7.66 16.28
N ARG A 178 18.67 -8.81 16.23
CA ARG A 178 18.79 -9.82 17.28
C ARG A 178 20.20 -10.38 17.38
N PHE A 179 20.82 -10.73 16.26
CA PHE A 179 22.21 -11.20 16.23
C PHE A 179 23.18 -10.14 16.78
N ALA A 180 23.03 -8.88 16.39
CA ALA A 180 23.85 -7.78 16.88
C ALA A 180 23.67 -7.55 18.38
N CYS A 181 22.44 -7.61 18.88
CA CYS A 181 22.14 -7.54 20.31
C CYS A 181 22.77 -8.70 21.08
N ASP A 182 22.58 -9.95 20.62
CA ASP A 182 23.09 -11.14 21.29
C ASP A 182 24.64 -11.16 21.30
N ARG A 183 25.29 -10.68 20.24
CA ARG A 183 26.75 -10.79 20.06
C ARG A 183 27.56 -9.59 20.56
N PHE A 184 27.01 -8.38 20.45
CA PHE A 184 27.77 -7.13 20.66
C PHE A 184 27.13 -6.21 21.69
N LEU A 185 25.83 -5.92 21.58
CA LEU A 185 25.21 -4.81 22.31
C LEU A 185 24.62 -5.19 23.68
N ASP A 186 24.09 -6.40 23.85
CA ASP A 186 23.33 -6.79 25.03
C ASP A 186 23.59 -8.24 25.46
N ARG A 187 24.87 -8.57 25.66
CA ARG A 187 25.28 -9.91 26.14
C ARG A 187 24.67 -10.27 27.50
N SER A 188 24.41 -9.28 28.36
CA SER A 188 23.83 -9.46 29.69
C SER A 188 22.29 -9.51 29.72
N GLY A 189 21.64 -9.24 28.58
CA GLY A 189 20.18 -9.13 28.46
C GLY A 189 19.58 -7.93 29.18
N TYR A 190 20.42 -7.00 29.66
CA TYR A 190 20.00 -5.82 30.41
C TYR A 190 19.22 -4.84 29.55
N LEU A 191 19.70 -4.54 28.35
CA LEU A 191 19.04 -3.60 27.45
C LEU A 191 17.66 -4.13 27.06
N ARG A 192 17.55 -5.42 26.71
CA ARG A 192 16.29 -6.06 26.37
C ARG A 192 15.29 -6.05 27.52
N ARG A 193 15.75 -6.30 28.76
CA ARG A 193 14.89 -6.20 29.96
C ARG A 193 14.39 -4.77 30.16
N ARG A 194 15.27 -3.77 30.08
CA ARG A 194 14.86 -2.37 30.24
C ARG A 194 13.88 -1.90 29.19
N VAL A 195 14.15 -2.23 27.93
CA VAL A 195 13.26 -1.88 26.82
C VAL A 195 11.91 -2.58 26.98
N GLN A 196 11.91 -3.85 27.38
CA GLN A 196 10.68 -4.58 27.68
C GLN A 196 9.89 -3.93 28.83
N SER A 197 10.53 -3.56 29.94
CA SER A 197 9.89 -2.85 31.04
C SER A 197 9.30 -1.51 30.60
N ALA A 198 10.02 -0.73 29.80
CA ALA A 198 9.52 0.53 29.27
C ALA A 198 8.28 0.33 28.38
N VAL A 199 8.29 -0.68 27.50
CA VAL A 199 7.12 -1.00 26.66
C VAL A 199 5.93 -1.44 27.52
N GLU A 200 6.16 -2.21 28.58
CA GLU A 200 5.11 -2.62 29.53
C GLU A 200 4.49 -1.43 30.27
N GLU A 201 5.32 -0.51 30.74
CA GLU A 201 4.87 0.73 31.40
C GLU A 201 4.07 1.61 30.43
N ILE A 202 4.56 1.81 29.20
CA ILE A 202 3.87 2.57 28.16
C ILE A 202 2.54 1.89 27.80
N ALA A 203 2.54 0.58 27.55
CA ALA A 203 1.35 -0.17 27.18
C ALA A 203 0.30 -0.23 28.31
N GLY A 204 0.75 -0.21 29.57
CA GLY A 204 -0.12 -0.15 30.75
C GLY A 204 -0.65 1.25 31.08
N SER A 205 -0.09 2.29 30.49
CA SER A 205 -0.41 3.70 30.76
C SER A 205 -1.62 4.20 29.96
N THR A 206 -2.35 5.18 30.52
CA THR A 206 -3.39 5.94 29.79
C THR A 206 -2.82 6.71 28.59
N PHE A 207 -1.52 7.04 28.63
CA PHE A 207 -0.78 7.74 27.56
C PHE A 207 -0.18 6.79 26.51
N CYS A 208 -0.51 5.49 26.53
CA CYS A 208 -0.01 4.50 25.58
C CYS A 208 -0.07 4.99 24.12
N VAL A 209 -1.25 5.40 23.66
CA VAL A 209 -1.48 5.81 22.26
C VAL A 209 -0.71 7.09 21.90
N PRO A 210 -0.82 8.21 22.65
CA PRO A 210 -0.01 9.41 22.41
C PRO A 210 1.49 9.13 22.34
N VAL A 211 2.03 8.32 23.26
CA VAL A 211 3.47 8.02 23.31
C VAL A 211 3.91 7.17 22.13
N LEU A 212 3.16 6.12 21.76
CA LEU A 212 3.46 5.28 20.60
C LEU A 212 3.31 6.04 19.26
N ALA A 213 2.52 7.11 19.23
CA ALA A 213 2.37 7.95 18.05
C ALA A 213 3.61 8.79 17.73
N VAL A 214 4.40 9.20 18.75
CA VAL A 214 5.54 10.11 18.57
C VAL A 214 6.59 9.58 17.58
N PRO A 215 7.10 8.33 17.68
CA PRO A 215 8.12 7.86 16.74
C PRO A 215 7.63 7.80 15.30
N VAL A 216 6.38 7.40 15.08
CA VAL A 216 5.77 7.36 13.74
C VAL A 216 5.63 8.78 13.18
N ALA A 217 5.17 9.73 14.00
CA ALA A 217 5.02 11.12 13.62
C ALA A 217 6.36 11.79 13.27
N VAL A 218 7.39 11.57 14.09
CA VAL A 218 8.75 12.12 13.88
C VAL A 218 9.36 11.58 12.58
N LEU A 219 9.21 10.29 12.29
CA LEU A 219 9.68 9.71 11.03
C LEU A 219 8.91 10.32 9.84
N MET A 220 7.59 10.44 9.95
CA MET A 220 6.74 10.97 8.89
C MET A 220 6.86 12.49 8.69
N PHE A 221 7.37 13.25 9.67
CA PHE A 221 7.54 14.70 9.58
C PHE A 221 8.26 15.17 8.31
N TRP A 222 9.22 14.38 7.82
CA TRP A 222 10.01 14.69 6.62
C TRP A 222 9.30 14.32 5.31
N ARG A 223 8.07 13.82 5.36
CA ARG A 223 7.27 13.46 4.18
C ARG A 223 6.47 14.64 3.69
N ASN A 224 6.37 14.74 2.36
CA ASN A 224 5.53 15.73 1.70
C ASN A 224 4.17 15.17 1.25
N SER A 225 3.79 13.96 1.68
CA SER A 225 2.50 13.34 1.31
C SER A 225 1.65 13.06 2.55
N TRP A 226 0.40 13.54 2.53
CA TRP A 226 -0.61 13.24 3.57
C TRP A 226 -1.18 11.83 3.49
N PHE A 227 -0.80 11.03 2.48
CA PHE A 227 -1.32 9.67 2.34
C PHE A 227 -1.03 8.77 3.56
N GLY A 228 -0.01 9.13 4.35
CA GLY A 228 0.36 8.44 5.57
C GLY A 228 1.55 7.50 5.36
N VAL A 229 1.61 6.44 6.17
CA VAL A 229 2.71 5.47 6.11
C VAL A 229 2.57 4.62 4.85
N HIS A 230 3.48 4.83 3.90
CA HIS A 230 3.60 4.06 2.68
C HIS A 230 5.06 3.70 2.42
N VAL A 231 5.28 2.61 1.68
CA VAL A 231 6.60 2.22 1.18
C VAL A 231 6.71 2.55 -0.31
N GLY A 232 7.96 2.55 -0.78
CA GLY A 232 8.26 2.70 -2.20
C GLY A 232 8.11 1.36 -2.94
N PRO A 233 8.37 1.36 -4.26
CA PRO A 233 8.56 0.15 -5.07
C PRO A 233 9.73 -0.72 -4.55
N LEU A 234 10.27 -1.62 -5.38
CA LEU A 234 11.42 -2.47 -5.04
C LEU A 234 12.65 -1.71 -4.48
N ASN A 235 12.70 -0.39 -4.64
CA ASN A 235 13.55 0.50 -3.83
C ASN A 235 12.79 0.98 -2.56
N PRO A 236 13.09 0.40 -1.37
CA PRO A 236 12.32 0.68 -0.17
C PRO A 236 12.45 2.14 0.24
N SER A 237 11.31 2.79 0.43
CA SER A 237 11.28 4.10 1.07
C SER A 237 11.63 3.96 2.55
N TRP A 238 12.89 4.25 2.90
CA TRP A 238 13.45 4.01 4.23
C TRP A 238 12.64 4.61 5.38
N ILE A 239 12.01 5.78 5.18
CA ILE A 239 11.15 6.39 6.20
C ILE A 239 9.91 5.51 6.46
N GLY A 240 9.23 5.05 5.41
CA GLY A 240 8.07 4.17 5.53
C GLY A 240 8.45 2.81 6.13
N THR A 241 9.56 2.24 5.66
CA THR A 241 10.13 1.01 6.21
C THR A 241 10.45 1.14 7.70
N ALA A 242 11.04 2.27 8.13
CA ALA A 242 11.33 2.53 9.54
C ALA A 242 10.05 2.64 10.39
N CYS A 243 8.98 3.27 9.89
CA CYS A 243 7.69 3.29 10.55
C CYS A 243 7.12 1.88 10.73
N TYR A 244 7.10 1.07 9.67
CA TYR A 244 6.62 -0.30 9.76
C TYR A 244 7.52 -1.19 10.63
N TRP A 245 8.84 -0.95 10.65
CA TRP A 245 9.74 -1.63 11.56
C TRP A 245 9.40 -1.32 13.02
N PHE A 246 9.18 -0.05 13.37
CA PHE A 246 8.78 0.33 14.71
C PHE A 246 7.45 -0.34 15.12
N ILE A 247 6.43 -0.27 14.25
CA ILE A 247 5.12 -0.89 14.49
C ILE A 247 5.24 -2.41 14.64
N PHE A 248 6.02 -3.06 13.77
CA PHE A 248 6.33 -4.48 13.86
C PHE A 248 7.04 -4.82 15.17
N TRP A 249 7.99 -4.00 15.58
CA TRP A 249 8.77 -4.18 16.78
C TRP A 249 7.93 -4.05 18.06
N ILE A 250 6.95 -3.14 18.10
CA ILE A 250 5.95 -3.11 19.18
C ILE A 250 5.20 -4.45 19.26
N GLY A 251 4.78 -5.00 18.12
CA GLY A 251 4.20 -6.34 18.05
C GLY A 251 5.11 -7.44 18.61
N TRP A 252 6.41 -7.37 18.32
CA TRP A 252 7.41 -8.27 18.88
C TRP A 252 7.47 -8.21 20.41
N CYS A 253 7.42 -7.00 20.99
CA CYS A 253 7.42 -6.81 22.45
C CYS A 253 6.11 -7.27 23.11
N LEU A 254 4.95 -7.11 22.44
CA LEU A 254 3.65 -7.55 22.96
C LEU A 254 3.57 -9.07 23.20
N TYR A 255 4.35 -9.88 22.48
CA TYR A 255 4.39 -11.32 22.71
C TYR A 255 4.93 -11.72 24.09
N VAL A 256 5.83 -10.91 24.69
CA VAL A 256 6.46 -11.25 25.97
C VAL A 256 5.45 -11.29 27.12
N LYS A 257 4.43 -10.43 27.08
CA LYS A 257 3.31 -10.43 28.01
C LYS A 257 1.98 -10.31 27.24
N PRO A 258 1.38 -11.43 26.84
CA PRO A 258 0.13 -11.44 26.08
C PRO A 258 -1.02 -10.68 26.76
N ASP A 259 -1.04 -10.62 28.10
CA ASP A 259 -2.01 -9.85 28.88
C ASP A 259 -2.02 -8.35 28.53
N LEU A 260 -0.93 -7.82 27.98
CA LEU A 260 -0.88 -6.43 27.50
C LEU A 260 -1.91 -6.18 26.39
N ILE A 261 -2.23 -7.19 25.56
CA ILE A 261 -3.22 -7.07 24.49
C ILE A 261 -4.59 -6.70 25.07
N GLN A 262 -5.00 -7.38 26.14
CA GLN A 262 -6.26 -7.08 26.84
C GLN A 262 -6.23 -5.69 27.47
N ARG A 263 -5.10 -5.30 28.07
CA ARG A 263 -4.93 -3.97 28.69
C ARG A 263 -5.02 -2.84 27.66
N VAL A 264 -4.30 -2.93 26.55
CA VAL A 264 -4.34 -1.90 25.50
C VAL A 264 -5.69 -1.89 24.78
N GLY A 265 -6.39 -3.04 24.71
CA GLY A 265 -7.72 -3.19 24.14
C GLY A 265 -8.87 -2.63 25.01
N ARG A 266 -8.63 -2.26 26.27
CA ARG A 266 -9.69 -1.71 27.14
C ARG A 266 -10.34 -0.47 26.54
N ASN A 267 -11.66 -0.31 26.70
CA ASN A 267 -12.44 0.79 26.12
C ASN A 267 -12.34 0.89 24.59
N TRP A 268 -12.19 -0.24 23.90
CA TRP A 268 -12.03 -0.27 22.44
C TRP A 268 -13.14 0.48 21.70
N ARG A 269 -14.38 0.48 22.20
CA ARG A 269 -15.52 1.20 21.58
C ARG A 269 -15.23 2.71 21.46
N LEU A 270 -14.78 3.34 22.54
CA LEU A 270 -14.42 4.76 22.55
C LEU A 270 -13.20 5.03 21.66
N LYS A 271 -12.19 4.15 21.71
CA LYS A 271 -11.00 4.25 20.87
C LYS A 271 -11.31 4.09 19.38
N MET A 272 -12.24 3.20 19.04
CA MET A 272 -12.74 2.99 17.68
C MET A 272 -13.45 4.24 17.17
N LEU A 273 -14.35 4.81 17.98
CA LEU A 273 -15.07 6.03 17.63
C LEU A 273 -14.09 7.21 17.45
N ALA A 274 -13.24 7.48 18.44
CA ALA A 274 -12.27 8.56 18.40
C ALA A 274 -11.28 8.41 17.23
N GLY A 275 -10.74 7.20 17.04
CA GLY A 275 -9.82 6.89 15.95
C GLY A 275 -10.48 7.03 14.57
N SER A 276 -11.75 6.62 14.43
CA SER A 276 -12.49 6.74 13.17
C SER A 276 -12.85 8.18 12.84
N LEU A 277 -13.32 8.96 13.82
CA LEU A 277 -13.60 10.38 13.63
C LEU A 277 -12.33 11.14 13.23
N LEU A 278 -11.20 10.86 13.90
CA LEU A 278 -9.92 11.47 13.57
C LEU A 278 -9.44 11.04 12.17
N ALA A 279 -9.58 9.75 11.82
CA ALA A 279 -9.23 9.25 10.48
C ALA A 279 -10.07 9.91 9.38
N VAL A 280 -11.37 10.13 9.59
CA VAL A 280 -12.25 10.82 8.64
C VAL A 280 -11.87 12.30 8.51
N ALA A 281 -11.55 12.98 9.61
CA ALA A 281 -11.06 14.36 9.57
C ALA A 281 -9.74 14.47 8.78
N LEU A 282 -8.79 13.57 9.03
CA LEU A 282 -7.52 13.50 8.30
C LEU A 282 -7.72 13.15 6.82
N ALA A 283 -8.71 12.30 6.50
CA ALA A 283 -9.08 11.99 5.13
C ALA A 283 -9.64 13.22 4.41
N THR A 284 -10.42 14.08 5.08
CA THR A 284 -10.88 15.35 4.48
C THR A 284 -9.70 16.26 4.13
N VAL A 285 -8.72 16.37 5.02
CA VAL A 285 -7.49 17.15 4.74
C VAL A 285 -6.70 16.53 3.58
N PHE A 286 -6.51 15.21 3.58
CA PHE A 286 -5.82 14.50 2.49
C PHE A 286 -6.55 14.66 1.16
N ILE A 287 -7.87 14.46 1.11
CA ILE A 287 -8.66 14.54 -0.13
C ILE A 287 -8.72 15.97 -0.65
N GLY A 288 -8.85 16.95 0.24
CA GLY A 288 -8.78 18.37 -0.10
C GLY A 288 -7.43 18.72 -0.74
N ASP A 289 -6.34 18.29 -0.12
CA ASP A 289 -4.99 18.45 -0.66
C ASP A 289 -4.80 17.68 -1.97
N TRP A 290 -5.26 16.43 -2.03
CA TRP A 290 -5.16 15.56 -3.20
C TRP A 290 -5.87 16.12 -4.42
N LYS A 291 -7.00 16.82 -4.24
CA LYS A 291 -7.70 17.52 -5.33
C LYS A 291 -6.91 18.71 -5.87
N GLN A 292 -6.08 19.33 -5.05
CA GLN A 292 -5.35 20.56 -5.39
C GLN A 292 -3.88 20.30 -5.77
N HIS A 293 -3.29 19.20 -5.28
CA HIS A 293 -1.87 18.85 -5.33
C HIS A 293 -1.67 17.30 -5.34
N ARG A 294 -2.16 16.60 -6.38
CA ARG A 294 -2.14 15.12 -6.53
C ARG A 294 -0.77 14.46 -6.38
N THR A 295 0.35 15.16 -6.50
CA THR A 295 1.69 14.55 -6.33
C THR A 295 2.69 15.44 -5.58
N ARG A 296 2.34 15.88 -4.38
CA ARG A 296 3.39 16.21 -3.41
C ARG A 296 4.15 14.92 -3.02
N VAL A 297 5.11 14.46 -3.84
CA VAL A 297 5.92 13.26 -3.62
C VAL A 297 7.34 13.66 -3.25
N GLY A 298 7.62 13.78 -1.95
CA GLY A 298 8.96 13.65 -1.36
C GLY A 298 10.09 14.57 -1.90
N PRO A 299 11.32 14.45 -1.36
CA PRO A 299 12.37 15.47 -1.52
C PRO A 299 13.25 15.32 -2.77
N VAL A 300 13.01 14.32 -3.63
CA VAL A 300 13.90 14.01 -4.76
C VAL A 300 13.05 13.48 -5.91
N VAL A 301 12.85 14.31 -6.94
CA VAL A 301 12.51 14.03 -8.36
C VAL A 301 11.61 15.19 -8.87
N PRO A 302 11.88 15.80 -10.03
CA PRO A 302 11.15 16.98 -10.52
C PRO A 302 9.96 16.62 -11.43
N GLU A 303 9.33 15.47 -11.21
CA GLU A 303 8.15 15.06 -11.97
C GLU A 303 6.98 16.00 -11.66
N MET A 304 6.31 16.51 -12.71
CA MET A 304 5.12 17.33 -12.54
C MET A 304 4.00 16.54 -11.88
N ASP A 305 3.19 17.29 -11.16
CA ASP A 305 1.99 16.81 -10.53
C ASP A 305 0.86 16.46 -11.50
N LEU A 306 0.22 15.33 -11.22
CA LEU A 306 -0.87 14.74 -12.01
C LEU A 306 -2.18 15.57 -12.00
N THR A 307 -2.20 16.70 -11.28
CA THR A 307 -3.23 17.75 -11.29
C THR A 307 -2.78 19.07 -11.90
N VAL A 308 -1.58 19.15 -12.45
CA VAL A 308 -0.97 20.44 -12.78
C VAL A 308 -1.72 21.19 -13.87
N ILE A 309 -2.45 20.52 -14.77
CA ILE A 309 -3.31 21.20 -15.77
C ILE A 309 -4.56 21.75 -15.06
N VAL A 310 -4.48 22.99 -14.60
CA VAL A 310 -5.57 23.68 -13.88
C VAL A 310 -6.57 24.32 -14.85
N ASP A 311 -6.07 24.91 -15.93
CA ASP A 311 -6.86 25.53 -16.97
C ASP A 311 -6.57 24.82 -18.31
N GLU A 312 -7.43 23.84 -18.64
CA GLU A 312 -7.30 23.05 -19.86
C GLU A 312 -7.39 23.92 -21.12
N ALA A 313 -8.25 24.95 -21.11
CA ALA A 313 -8.44 25.83 -22.25
C ALA A 313 -7.19 26.70 -22.48
N ARG A 314 -6.61 27.22 -21.39
CA ARG A 314 -5.38 28.01 -21.45
C ARG A 314 -4.17 27.17 -21.79
N PHE A 315 -4.02 25.99 -21.16
CA PHE A 315 -2.97 25.04 -21.50
C PHE A 315 -3.01 24.68 -22.99
N ARG A 316 -4.21 24.39 -23.52
CA ARG A 316 -4.41 24.15 -24.96
C ARG A 316 -4.01 25.36 -25.80
N SER A 317 -4.48 26.56 -25.44
CA SER A 317 -4.16 27.79 -26.18
C SER A 317 -2.65 28.05 -26.21
N ASP A 318 -1.97 27.90 -25.08
CA ASP A 318 -0.52 28.10 -24.98
C ASP A 318 0.24 27.04 -25.76
N LEU A 319 -0.15 25.76 -25.66
CA LEU A 319 0.54 24.65 -26.33
C LEU A 319 0.40 24.74 -27.87
N LEU A 320 -0.77 25.19 -28.35
CA LEU A 320 -1.07 25.34 -29.78
C LEU A 320 -0.71 26.72 -30.33
N SER A 321 -0.14 27.62 -29.52
CA SER A 321 0.37 28.90 -29.99
C SER A 321 1.47 28.66 -31.03
N ASP A 322 1.31 29.28 -32.20
CA ASP A 322 2.29 29.31 -33.29
C ASP A 322 2.85 30.73 -33.52
N GLY A 323 2.81 31.56 -32.48
CA GLY A 323 3.34 32.91 -32.50
C GLY A 323 4.87 32.98 -32.68
N ASN A 324 5.37 34.22 -32.80
CA ASN A 324 6.79 34.53 -32.93
C ASN A 324 7.44 34.91 -31.59
N ALA A 325 6.74 34.75 -30.45
CA ALA A 325 7.33 35.07 -29.16
C ALA A 325 8.48 34.09 -28.85
N LYS A 326 9.46 34.55 -28.06
CA LYS A 326 10.60 33.70 -27.64
C LYS A 326 10.12 32.40 -26.97
N GLN A 327 9.11 32.50 -26.11
CA GLN A 327 8.49 31.38 -25.42
C GLN A 327 7.76 30.40 -26.36
N ASP A 328 7.26 30.84 -27.53
CA ASP A 328 6.59 29.96 -28.49
C ASP A 328 7.57 28.93 -29.10
N ARG A 329 8.86 29.26 -29.19
CA ARG A 329 9.90 28.30 -29.63
C ARG A 329 10.06 27.15 -28.64
N VAL A 330 10.00 27.45 -27.34
CA VAL A 330 10.07 26.46 -26.28
C VAL A 330 8.79 25.62 -26.25
N ARG A 331 7.62 26.25 -26.38
CA ARG A 331 6.32 25.55 -26.48
C ARG A 331 6.27 24.59 -27.66
N ARG A 332 6.83 24.98 -28.82
CA ARG A 332 6.97 24.10 -29.99
C ARG A 332 7.86 22.88 -29.71
N ALA A 333 9.01 23.08 -29.08
CA ALA A 333 9.91 21.97 -28.72
C ALA A 333 9.26 20.99 -27.72
N ILE A 334 8.43 21.50 -26.81
CA ILE A 334 7.64 20.68 -25.88
C ILE A 334 6.55 19.91 -26.65
N ARG A 335 5.82 20.59 -27.54
CA ARG A 335 4.76 20.01 -28.36
C ARG A 335 5.24 18.86 -29.26
N GLU A 336 6.45 18.98 -29.82
CA GLU A 336 7.08 17.93 -30.64
C GLU A 336 7.42 16.66 -29.85
N ARG A 337 7.42 16.71 -28.52
CA ARG A 337 7.72 15.59 -27.62
C ARG A 337 6.47 14.91 -27.04
N ILE A 338 5.28 15.47 -27.29
CA ILE A 338 3.98 14.90 -26.88
C ILE A 338 3.51 13.89 -27.94
N ASP A 339 2.81 12.84 -27.52
CA ASP A 339 2.30 11.81 -28.42
C ASP A 339 1.38 12.43 -29.48
N PRO A 340 1.44 11.98 -30.74
CA PRO A 340 0.49 12.42 -31.76
C PRO A 340 -0.99 12.26 -31.34
N GLU A 341 -1.35 11.19 -30.62
CA GLU A 341 -2.73 10.96 -30.17
C GLU A 341 -3.14 11.97 -29.08
N TYR A 342 -2.27 12.21 -28.10
CA TYR A 342 -2.48 13.24 -27.07
C TYR A 342 -2.59 14.63 -27.70
N LEU A 343 -1.73 14.95 -28.67
CA LEU A 343 -1.76 16.23 -29.36
C LEU A 343 -3.02 16.38 -30.22
N ALA A 344 -3.47 15.31 -30.89
CA ALA A 344 -4.72 15.30 -31.63
C ALA A 344 -5.93 15.55 -30.72
N MET A 345 -5.94 14.91 -29.54
CA MET A 345 -6.97 15.12 -28.52
C MET A 345 -7.01 16.59 -28.05
N VAL A 346 -5.86 17.17 -27.72
CA VAL A 346 -5.76 18.59 -27.33
C VAL A 346 -6.19 19.51 -28.49
N ARG A 347 -5.83 19.21 -29.73
CA ARG A 347 -6.28 19.96 -30.92
C ARG A 347 -7.78 19.90 -31.14
N ARG A 348 -8.42 18.75 -30.92
CA ARG A 348 -9.89 18.60 -31.00
C ARG A 348 -10.63 19.31 -29.87
N GLY A 349 -9.95 19.64 -28.77
CA GLY A 349 -10.60 20.24 -27.61
C GLY A 349 -11.48 19.27 -26.84
N GLU A 350 -11.14 17.98 -26.89
CA GLU A 350 -11.81 16.98 -26.06
C GLU A 350 -11.53 17.26 -24.58
N ARG A 351 -12.58 17.24 -23.76
CA ARG A 351 -12.43 17.35 -22.30
C ARG A 351 -11.58 16.19 -21.77
N LEU A 352 -10.50 16.51 -21.07
CA LEU A 352 -9.64 15.51 -20.45
C LEU A 352 -10.37 14.80 -19.28
N THR A 353 -10.59 13.50 -19.41
CA THR A 353 -10.98 12.66 -18.27
C THR A 353 -9.80 12.54 -17.29
N SER A 354 -10.06 12.13 -16.04
CA SER A 354 -8.97 11.98 -15.06
C SER A 354 -7.87 11.02 -15.54
N ASP A 355 -8.25 9.95 -16.25
CA ASP A 355 -7.31 8.98 -16.85
C ASP A 355 -6.48 9.61 -17.98
N LYS A 356 -7.13 10.32 -18.91
CA LYS A 356 -6.45 10.99 -20.03
C LYS A 356 -5.50 12.10 -19.55
N ALA A 357 -5.92 12.89 -18.57
CA ALA A 357 -5.08 13.92 -17.96
C ALA A 357 -3.84 13.30 -17.28
N PHE A 358 -4.03 12.21 -16.54
CA PHE A 358 -2.93 11.49 -15.91
C PHE A 358 -1.93 10.98 -16.95
N GLY A 359 -2.43 10.35 -18.03
CA GLY A 359 -1.60 9.84 -19.11
C GLY A 359 -0.78 10.92 -19.82
N LEU A 360 -1.41 12.06 -20.11
CA LEU A 360 -0.74 13.22 -20.71
C LEU A 360 0.39 13.75 -19.81
N VAL A 361 0.13 13.93 -18.51
CA VAL A 361 1.15 14.40 -17.57
C VAL A 361 2.29 13.40 -17.42
N LEU A 362 1.99 12.10 -17.33
CA LEU A 362 3.01 11.05 -17.28
C LEU A 362 3.90 11.09 -18.52
N GLN A 363 3.30 11.33 -19.69
CA GLN A 363 4.06 11.49 -20.92
C GLN A 363 4.92 12.74 -20.89
N ILE A 364 4.41 13.89 -20.43
CA ILE A 364 5.21 15.11 -20.32
C ILE A 364 6.39 14.87 -19.36
N ASN A 365 6.18 14.20 -18.23
CA ASN A 365 7.27 13.84 -17.32
C ASN A 365 8.35 13.00 -18.04
N LYS A 366 7.94 11.95 -18.75
CA LYS A 366 8.86 11.05 -19.45
C LYS A 366 9.57 11.70 -20.65
N ASN A 367 8.85 12.46 -21.47
CA ASN A 367 9.35 12.94 -22.76
C ASN A 367 9.90 14.37 -22.71
N VAL A 368 9.54 15.15 -21.69
CA VAL A 368 9.92 16.57 -21.55
C VAL A 368 10.85 16.73 -20.35
N ILE A 369 10.44 16.31 -19.15
CA ILE A 369 11.25 16.50 -17.94
C ILE A 369 12.49 15.60 -17.94
N ASP A 370 12.34 14.35 -18.35
CA ASP A 370 13.44 13.39 -18.39
C ASP A 370 14.31 13.51 -19.65
N SER A 371 13.88 14.31 -20.62
CA SER A 371 14.60 14.54 -21.86
C SER A 371 16.02 15.05 -21.61
N PHE A 372 16.94 14.63 -22.47
CA PHE A 372 18.30 15.11 -22.43
C PHE A 372 18.39 16.53 -22.97
N ASP A 373 17.73 16.82 -24.08
CA ASP A 373 18.06 17.92 -24.98
C ASP A 373 17.04 19.08 -24.97
N LEU A 374 16.06 19.07 -24.08
CA LEU A 374 15.05 20.12 -24.03
C LEU A 374 15.64 21.47 -23.59
N ALA A 375 16.28 21.53 -22.41
CA ALA A 375 16.78 22.79 -21.83
C ALA A 375 18.12 23.25 -22.41
N THR A 376 18.19 23.50 -23.72
CA THR A 376 19.36 24.16 -24.32
C THR A 376 19.54 25.59 -23.76
N ILE A 377 20.76 26.13 -23.87
CA ILE A 377 21.07 27.50 -23.40
C ILE A 377 20.10 28.51 -24.01
N GLU A 378 19.85 28.40 -25.32
CA GLU A 378 18.93 29.27 -26.06
C GLU A 378 17.50 29.19 -25.56
N ARG A 379 16.96 27.97 -25.34
CA ARG A 379 15.58 27.79 -24.85
C ARG A 379 15.42 28.26 -23.42
N CYS A 380 16.43 28.09 -22.58
CA CYS A 380 16.44 28.66 -21.23
C CYS A 380 16.41 30.19 -21.27
N ALA A 381 17.20 30.83 -22.15
CA ALA A 381 17.16 32.27 -22.34
C ALA A 381 15.80 32.75 -22.91
N ASP A 382 15.22 31.99 -23.83
CA ASP A 382 13.89 32.28 -24.40
C ASP A 382 12.75 32.23 -23.37
N ALA A 383 12.94 31.46 -22.31
CA ALA A 383 12.02 31.36 -21.18
C ALA A 383 12.41 32.24 -19.97
N GLY A 384 13.52 33.01 -20.04
CA GLY A 384 14.01 33.87 -18.97
C GLY A 384 14.61 33.11 -17.76
N LEU A 385 15.03 31.86 -17.95
CA LEU A 385 15.66 31.04 -16.90
C LEU A 385 17.13 31.38 -16.64
N ASP A 386 17.79 32.02 -17.59
CA ASP A 386 19.15 32.55 -17.48
C ASP A 386 19.26 33.71 -16.47
N GLU A 387 18.15 34.42 -16.23
CA GLU A 387 18.04 35.44 -15.19
C GLU A 387 17.68 34.86 -13.81
N ASN A 388 17.24 33.59 -13.74
CA ASN A 388 16.82 32.97 -12.48
C ASN A 388 18.01 32.70 -11.54
N PRO A 389 18.06 33.30 -10.34
CA PRO A 389 19.20 33.17 -9.42
C PRO A 389 19.52 31.73 -9.03
N LYS A 390 18.51 30.85 -9.01
CA LYS A 390 18.64 29.45 -8.64
C LYS A 390 19.34 28.62 -9.72
N TRP A 391 19.09 28.94 -11.00
CA TRP A 391 19.47 28.08 -12.14
C TRP A 391 20.52 28.68 -13.06
N LYS A 392 20.75 30.00 -13.00
CA LYS A 392 21.67 30.74 -13.89
C LYS A 392 23.02 30.05 -14.11
N SER A 393 23.71 29.66 -13.04
CA SER A 393 25.04 29.04 -13.14
C SER A 393 25.03 27.70 -13.88
N TRP A 394 23.94 26.95 -13.81
CA TRP A 394 23.77 25.67 -14.47
C TRP A 394 23.25 25.82 -15.90
N VAL A 395 22.36 26.79 -16.14
CA VAL A 395 21.81 27.11 -17.46
C VAL A 395 22.89 27.55 -18.45
N MET A 396 23.94 28.23 -17.97
CA MET A 396 25.06 28.68 -18.83
C MET A 396 26.01 27.55 -19.25
N LYS A 397 25.94 26.38 -18.60
CA LYS A 397 26.74 25.22 -18.99
C LYS A 397 26.08 24.45 -20.14
N PRO A 398 26.86 23.81 -21.04
CA PRO A 398 26.34 22.85 -22.00
C PRO A 398 25.50 21.77 -21.32
N VAL A 399 24.51 21.22 -22.03
CA VAL A 399 23.55 20.27 -21.48
C VAL A 399 24.23 18.97 -21.06
N GLU A 400 25.29 18.60 -21.77
CA GLU A 400 26.13 17.42 -21.56
C GLU A 400 26.89 17.46 -20.23
N GLU A 401 27.15 18.67 -19.72
CA GLU A 401 27.85 18.87 -18.44
C GLU A 401 26.91 18.87 -17.23
N ARG A 402 25.59 18.80 -17.46
CA ARG A 402 24.59 18.88 -16.38
C ARG A 402 24.25 17.47 -15.89
N PRO A 403 24.46 17.14 -14.60
CA PRO A 403 24.01 15.87 -14.06
C PRO A 403 22.47 15.80 -14.08
N GLY A 404 21.91 14.59 -14.17
CA GLY A 404 20.46 14.39 -14.20
C GLY A 404 19.72 15.05 -13.03
N SER A 405 20.34 15.10 -11.84
CA SER A 405 19.83 15.78 -10.64
C SER A 405 19.65 17.29 -10.79
N VAL A 406 20.33 17.91 -11.76
CA VAL A 406 20.21 19.34 -12.09
C VAL A 406 19.42 19.54 -13.38
N ARG A 407 19.64 18.68 -14.39
CA ARG A 407 18.98 18.76 -15.68
C ARG A 407 17.47 18.64 -15.55
N LYS A 408 16.97 17.63 -14.85
CA LYS A 408 15.54 17.38 -14.73
C LYS A 408 14.81 18.57 -14.04
N PRO A 409 15.32 19.16 -12.93
CA PRO A 409 14.73 20.38 -12.36
C PRO A 409 14.74 21.60 -13.29
N ILE A 410 15.76 21.76 -14.14
CA ILE A 410 15.78 22.83 -15.14
C ILE A 410 14.71 22.60 -16.22
N ASN A 411 14.55 21.37 -16.72
CA ASN A 411 13.49 21.03 -17.67
C ASN A 411 12.11 21.31 -17.08
N ALA A 412 11.88 20.95 -15.81
CA ALA A 412 10.63 21.27 -15.11
C ALA A 412 10.43 22.79 -14.97
N ALA A 413 11.47 23.53 -14.57
CA ALA A 413 11.40 24.99 -14.47
C ALA A 413 11.12 25.66 -15.83
N LEU A 414 11.66 25.11 -16.92
CA LEU A 414 11.44 25.58 -18.29
C LEU A 414 9.98 25.40 -18.70
N LEU A 415 9.43 24.22 -18.38
CA LEU A 415 8.03 23.88 -18.61
C LEU A 415 7.09 24.82 -17.83
N HIS A 416 7.37 25.08 -16.55
CA HIS A 416 6.62 26.05 -15.75
C HIS A 416 6.73 27.48 -16.30
N ALA A 417 7.90 27.91 -16.76
CA ALA A 417 8.11 29.26 -17.27
C ALA A 417 7.26 29.58 -18.51
N VAL A 418 6.95 28.58 -19.33
CA VAL A 418 6.15 28.77 -20.57
C VAL A 418 4.67 28.44 -20.41
N PHE A 419 4.29 27.85 -19.27
CA PHE A 419 2.92 27.55 -18.88
C PHE A 419 2.62 28.00 -17.42
N PRO A 420 2.95 29.25 -17.02
CA PRO A 420 2.99 29.65 -15.62
C PRO A 420 1.62 29.60 -14.91
N ASP A 421 0.56 29.91 -15.65
CA ASP A 421 -0.81 29.93 -15.14
C ASP A 421 -1.55 28.60 -15.40
N SER A 422 -0.98 27.78 -16.29
CA SER A 422 -1.54 26.51 -16.71
C SER A 422 -0.96 25.35 -15.89
N LEU A 423 0.18 25.56 -15.21
CA LEU A 423 0.89 24.59 -14.38
C LEU A 423 1.21 25.19 -12.99
N ARG A 424 0.53 24.75 -11.92
CA ARG A 424 0.79 25.26 -10.55
C ARG A 424 2.22 24.97 -10.07
N PRO A 425 2.90 25.91 -9.40
CA PRO A 425 4.17 25.65 -8.73
C PRO A 425 4.00 24.76 -7.50
N ASP A 426 5.07 24.02 -7.15
CA ASP A 426 5.20 23.32 -5.88
C ASP A 426 5.07 24.31 -4.72
N ASP A 427 4.00 24.20 -3.92
CA ASP A 427 3.84 24.95 -2.67
C ASP A 427 4.22 24.04 -1.48
N PRO A 428 5.43 24.18 -0.91
CA PRO A 428 5.88 23.34 0.20
C PRO A 428 5.11 23.67 1.49
N ARG A 429 4.61 22.63 2.15
CA ARG A 429 3.80 22.76 3.37
C ARG A 429 4.58 23.40 4.51
N THR A 430 3.87 24.10 5.41
CA THR A 430 4.51 24.61 6.62
C THR A 430 4.90 23.46 7.55
N ARG A 431 6.01 23.63 8.28
CA ARG A 431 6.50 22.59 9.20
C ARG A 431 5.50 22.27 10.32
N TRP A 432 4.71 23.24 10.76
CA TRP A 432 3.74 23.04 11.85
C TRP A 432 2.52 22.24 11.41
N GLU A 433 2.01 22.46 10.19
CA GLU A 433 0.96 21.64 9.60
C GLU A 433 1.41 20.18 9.46
N ALA A 434 2.66 19.96 9.01
CA ALA A 434 3.27 18.63 8.91
C ALA A 434 3.32 17.92 10.26
N ALA A 435 3.84 18.58 11.30
CA ALA A 435 3.90 18.03 12.63
C ALA A 435 2.52 17.65 13.18
N GLY A 436 1.54 18.57 13.08
CA GLY A 436 0.18 18.36 13.57
C GLY A 436 -0.53 17.21 12.87
N TYR A 437 -0.47 17.18 11.53
CA TYR A 437 -1.11 16.14 10.73
C TYR A 437 -0.53 14.76 11.01
N PHE A 438 0.81 14.60 10.96
CA PHE A 438 1.42 13.28 11.11
C PHE A 438 1.32 12.75 12.55
N TYR A 439 1.31 13.63 13.55
CA TYR A 439 1.01 13.22 14.91
C TYR A 439 -0.44 12.75 15.06
N ALA A 440 -1.41 13.51 14.54
CA ALA A 440 -2.81 13.10 14.53
C ALA A 440 -3.03 11.79 13.75
N TYR A 441 -2.35 11.61 12.61
CA TYR A 441 -2.37 10.37 11.83
C TYR A 441 -1.84 9.18 12.64
N ALA A 442 -0.71 9.36 13.32
CA ALA A 442 -0.12 8.32 14.15
C ALA A 442 -1.02 7.99 15.37
N VAL A 443 -1.68 8.99 15.96
CA VAL A 443 -2.68 8.77 17.02
C VAL A 443 -3.88 7.99 16.50
N ALA A 444 -4.46 8.38 15.36
CA ALA A 444 -5.57 7.66 14.73
C ALA A 444 -5.20 6.20 14.43
N THR A 445 -3.99 5.99 13.87
CA THR A 445 -3.41 4.68 13.61
C THR A 445 -3.40 3.82 14.88
N TRP A 446 -2.79 4.30 15.96
CA TRP A 446 -2.68 3.53 17.20
C TRP A 446 -4.02 3.33 17.90
N LEU A 447 -4.92 4.32 17.89
CA LEU A 447 -6.29 4.17 18.40
C LEU A 447 -7.02 3.01 17.72
N LEU A 448 -6.98 2.98 16.39
CA LEU A 448 -7.64 1.95 15.60
C LEU A 448 -6.97 0.59 15.75
N ILE A 449 -5.63 0.52 15.79
CA ILE A 449 -4.90 -0.74 16.10
C ILE A 449 -5.42 -1.31 17.41
N VAL A 450 -5.28 -0.58 18.53
CA VAL A 450 -5.65 -1.13 19.84
C VAL A 450 -7.15 -1.38 19.97
N ALA A 451 -7.99 -0.60 19.27
CA ALA A 451 -9.42 -0.84 19.24
C ALA A 451 -9.78 -2.16 18.53
N TRP A 452 -9.14 -2.45 17.40
CA TRP A 452 -9.32 -3.73 16.72
C TRP A 452 -8.81 -4.91 17.55
N PHE A 453 -7.67 -4.78 18.23
CA PHE A 453 -7.22 -5.80 19.19
C PHE A 453 -8.27 -6.04 20.29
N GLY A 454 -8.82 -4.97 20.90
CA GLY A 454 -9.86 -5.10 21.93
C GLY A 454 -11.16 -5.70 21.43
N PHE A 455 -11.62 -5.31 20.23
CA PHE A 455 -12.81 -5.89 19.60
C PHE A 455 -12.65 -7.39 19.34
N PHE A 456 -11.50 -7.83 18.82
CA PHE A 456 -11.28 -9.25 18.54
C PHE A 456 -11.05 -10.11 19.79
N GLU A 457 -10.46 -9.54 20.84
CA GLU A 457 -10.41 -10.21 22.15
C GLU A 457 -11.80 -10.38 22.76
N GLU A 458 -12.69 -9.38 22.65
CA GLU A 458 -14.05 -9.46 23.20
C GLU A 458 -14.97 -10.38 22.37
N CYS A 459 -14.90 -10.34 21.03
CA CYS A 459 -15.86 -11.02 20.16
C CYS A 459 -15.38 -12.34 19.54
N PHE A 460 -14.08 -12.64 19.55
CA PHE A 460 -13.48 -13.80 18.87
C PHE A 460 -12.51 -14.58 19.75
N SER A 461 -12.74 -14.58 21.07
CA SER A 461 -11.99 -15.38 22.04
C SER A 461 -12.26 -16.88 21.90
N GLU A 462 -13.42 -17.27 21.37
CA GLU A 462 -13.84 -18.66 21.21
C GLU A 462 -13.48 -19.26 19.85
N GLN A 463 -13.38 -20.59 19.81
CA GLN A 463 -13.08 -21.33 18.59
C GLN A 463 -14.33 -21.44 17.69
N SER A 464 -14.29 -20.79 16.53
CA SER A 464 -15.30 -20.97 15.46
C SER A 464 -14.70 -21.66 14.24
N ASP A 465 -15.35 -22.73 13.78
CA ASP A 465 -14.95 -23.47 12.59
C ASP A 465 -15.01 -22.65 11.31
N LYS A 466 -15.97 -21.72 11.22
CA LYS A 466 -16.08 -20.79 10.09
C LYS A 466 -15.00 -19.74 10.11
N VAL A 467 -14.74 -19.14 11.27
CA VAL A 467 -13.64 -18.20 11.44
C VAL A 467 -12.31 -18.87 11.06
N ARG A 468 -12.13 -20.13 11.45
CA ARG A 468 -10.97 -20.94 11.05
C ARG A 468 -10.91 -21.14 9.54
N TYR A 469 -12.00 -21.53 8.89
CA TYR A 469 -12.05 -21.72 7.44
C TYR A 469 -11.65 -20.45 6.68
N TYR A 470 -12.29 -19.32 7.01
CA TYR A 470 -12.00 -18.05 6.35
C TYR A 470 -10.62 -17.49 6.73
N SER A 471 -10.09 -17.77 7.93
CA SER A 471 -8.71 -17.43 8.31
C SER A 471 -7.69 -18.20 7.48
N ASP A 472 -7.91 -19.49 7.20
CA ASP A 472 -7.03 -20.26 6.32
C ASP A 472 -7.23 -19.91 4.83
N ALA A 473 -8.42 -19.42 4.43
CA ALA A 473 -8.69 -18.97 3.06
C ALA A 473 -8.17 -17.56 2.78
N ALA A 474 -8.07 -16.72 3.80
CA ALA A 474 -7.80 -15.28 3.67
C ALA A 474 -6.52 -14.97 2.86
N TYR A 475 -5.48 -15.78 3.01
CA TYR A 475 -4.25 -15.57 2.24
C TYR A 475 -4.42 -15.88 0.74
N TRP A 476 -5.17 -16.94 0.39
CA TRP A 476 -5.48 -17.22 -1.00
C TRP A 476 -6.39 -16.17 -1.62
N LEU A 477 -7.45 -15.78 -0.89
CA LEU A 477 -8.34 -14.69 -1.28
C LEU A 477 -7.54 -13.40 -1.54
N TYR A 478 -6.59 -13.10 -0.66
CA TYR A 478 -5.68 -11.98 -0.82
C TYR A 478 -4.83 -12.07 -2.10
N LEU A 479 -4.38 -13.25 -2.53
CA LEU A 479 -3.59 -13.38 -3.76
C LEU A 479 -4.45 -13.23 -5.04
N VAL A 480 -5.69 -13.72 -5.04
CA VAL A 480 -6.50 -13.80 -6.27
C VAL A 480 -7.48 -12.64 -6.45
N HIS A 481 -7.81 -11.88 -5.39
CA HIS A 481 -8.86 -10.87 -5.49
C HIS A 481 -8.50 -9.70 -6.41
N VAL A 482 -7.26 -9.17 -6.40
CA VAL A 482 -6.91 -8.01 -7.25
C VAL A 482 -7.00 -8.37 -8.74
N PRO A 483 -6.44 -9.50 -9.23
CA PRO A 483 -6.61 -9.88 -10.62
C PRO A 483 -8.09 -10.03 -11.05
N VAL A 484 -8.92 -10.58 -10.17
CA VAL A 484 -10.37 -10.72 -10.43
C VAL A 484 -11.04 -9.35 -10.47
N GLN A 485 -10.79 -8.51 -9.47
CA GLN A 485 -11.37 -7.16 -9.39
C GLN A 485 -10.92 -6.27 -10.55
N PHE A 486 -9.68 -6.41 -11.02
CA PHE A 486 -9.17 -5.72 -12.20
C PHE A 486 -9.92 -6.16 -13.47
N GLU A 487 -10.08 -7.47 -13.74
CA GLU A 487 -10.92 -7.89 -14.88
C GLU A 487 -12.35 -7.37 -14.76
N MET A 488 -12.95 -7.44 -13.56
CA MET A 488 -14.29 -6.95 -13.35
C MET A 488 -14.41 -5.45 -13.64
N SER A 489 -13.41 -4.64 -13.27
CA SER A 489 -13.43 -3.21 -13.60
C SER A 489 -13.32 -2.94 -15.09
N LEU A 490 -12.58 -3.78 -15.84
CA LEU A 490 -12.51 -3.68 -17.31
C LEU A 490 -13.84 -4.01 -17.98
N TRP A 491 -14.66 -4.89 -17.40
CA TRP A 491 -15.91 -5.36 -18.01
C TRP A 491 -17.11 -4.52 -17.57
N LEU A 492 -17.14 -4.11 -16.30
CA LEU A 492 -18.28 -3.43 -15.68
C LEU A 492 -18.06 -1.92 -15.54
N GLY A 493 -16.84 -1.41 -15.77
CA GLY A 493 -16.47 -0.01 -15.56
C GLY A 493 -17.32 0.97 -16.37
N ASP A 494 -17.63 0.65 -17.62
CA ASP A 494 -18.44 1.52 -18.50
C ASP A 494 -19.94 1.35 -18.33
N LEU A 495 -20.39 0.37 -17.54
CA LEU A 495 -21.81 0.19 -17.26
C LEU A 495 -22.37 1.35 -16.46
N SER A 496 -23.62 1.70 -16.74
CA SER A 496 -24.35 2.79 -16.11
C SER A 496 -24.84 2.48 -14.69
N TRP A 497 -24.36 1.40 -14.06
CA TRP A 497 -24.80 0.95 -12.75
C TRP A 497 -24.40 1.94 -11.64
N PRO A 498 -25.19 2.01 -10.54
CA PRO A 498 -24.78 2.74 -9.35
C PRO A 498 -23.43 2.24 -8.82
N PRO A 499 -22.53 3.12 -8.36
CA PRO A 499 -21.19 2.73 -7.89
C PRO A 499 -21.21 1.71 -6.77
N PHE A 500 -22.17 1.84 -5.84
CA PHE A 500 -22.33 0.89 -4.76
C PHE A 500 -22.70 -0.52 -5.26
N LEU A 501 -23.48 -0.63 -6.33
CA LEU A 501 -23.81 -1.92 -6.93
C LEU A 501 -22.59 -2.56 -7.62
N LYS A 502 -21.79 -1.76 -8.34
CA LYS A 502 -20.51 -2.22 -8.90
C LYS A 502 -19.54 -2.68 -7.81
N PHE A 503 -19.42 -1.92 -6.73
CA PHE A 503 -18.64 -2.29 -5.55
C PHE A 503 -19.07 -3.66 -5.00
N LEU A 504 -20.37 -3.86 -4.77
CA LEU A 504 -20.90 -5.15 -4.32
C LEU A 504 -20.63 -6.27 -5.34
N ALA A 505 -20.76 -5.98 -6.64
CA ALA A 505 -20.42 -6.95 -7.68
C ALA A 505 -18.93 -7.33 -7.62
N TYR A 506 -18.01 -6.38 -7.43
CA TYR A 506 -16.57 -6.64 -7.34
C TYR A 506 -16.22 -7.50 -6.11
N LEU A 507 -16.88 -7.23 -4.97
CA LEU A 507 -16.74 -8.07 -3.78
C LEU A 507 -17.28 -9.48 -4.02
N ALA A 508 -18.49 -9.58 -4.58
CA ALA A 508 -19.15 -10.85 -4.85
C ALA A 508 -18.33 -11.69 -5.83
N GLY A 509 -17.86 -11.12 -6.94
CA GLY A 509 -17.03 -11.81 -7.92
C GLY A 509 -15.70 -12.28 -7.34
N ALA A 510 -15.02 -11.45 -6.54
CA ALA A 510 -13.80 -11.86 -5.85
C ALA A 510 -14.03 -13.06 -4.90
N LEU A 511 -15.16 -13.08 -4.17
CA LEU A 511 -15.51 -14.21 -3.30
C LEU A 511 -15.98 -15.45 -4.09
N MET A 512 -16.77 -15.26 -5.14
CA MET A 512 -17.28 -16.33 -6.02
C MET A 512 -16.15 -17.03 -6.79
N VAL A 513 -15.06 -16.34 -7.10
CA VAL A 513 -13.86 -16.98 -7.67
C VAL A 513 -12.96 -17.50 -6.55
N GLY A 514 -12.68 -16.68 -5.55
CA GLY A 514 -11.67 -16.96 -4.55
C GLY A 514 -12.02 -18.10 -3.59
N VAL A 515 -13.27 -18.17 -3.12
CA VAL A 515 -13.69 -19.19 -2.13
C VAL A 515 -13.76 -20.59 -2.77
N PRO A 516 -14.35 -20.78 -3.97
CA PRO A 516 -14.32 -22.08 -4.64
C PRO A 516 -12.91 -22.50 -5.07
N THR A 517 -12.11 -21.58 -5.62
CA THR A 517 -10.73 -21.93 -6.03
C THR A 517 -9.87 -22.31 -4.84
N TYR A 518 -10.03 -21.63 -3.69
CA TYR A 518 -9.40 -22.06 -2.45
C TYR A 518 -9.85 -23.47 -2.05
N HIS A 519 -11.16 -23.71 -2.03
CA HIS A 519 -11.72 -24.98 -1.56
C HIS A 519 -11.25 -26.18 -2.38
N HIS A 520 -11.30 -26.05 -3.71
CA HIS A 520 -11.03 -27.16 -4.62
C HIS A 520 -9.55 -27.31 -4.98
N PHE A 521 -8.83 -26.21 -5.19
CA PHE A 521 -7.44 -26.25 -5.70
C PHE A 521 -6.37 -26.05 -4.63
N VAL A 522 -6.72 -25.49 -3.47
CA VAL A 522 -5.72 -25.13 -2.44
C VAL A 522 -5.88 -25.96 -1.19
N ARG A 523 -7.04 -25.93 -0.55
CA ARG A 523 -7.27 -26.41 0.82
C ARG A 523 -6.82 -27.85 1.06
N SER A 524 -7.09 -28.74 0.12
CA SER A 524 -6.77 -30.18 0.21
C SER A 524 -5.52 -30.60 -0.59
N THR A 525 -4.81 -29.65 -1.20
CA THR A 525 -3.69 -29.95 -2.13
C THR A 525 -2.32 -29.62 -1.52
N TRP A 526 -1.26 -29.84 -2.31
CA TRP A 526 0.09 -29.42 -1.93
C TRP A 526 0.22 -27.91 -1.77
N VAL A 527 -0.61 -27.11 -2.48
CA VAL A 527 -0.63 -25.65 -2.36
C VAL A 527 -1.12 -25.23 -0.97
N GLY A 528 -2.16 -25.88 -0.44
CA GLY A 528 -2.62 -25.65 0.93
C GLY A 528 -1.56 -26.02 1.97
N HIS A 529 -0.82 -27.12 1.76
CA HIS A 529 0.31 -27.46 2.62
C HIS A 529 1.39 -26.38 2.61
N TRP A 530 1.72 -25.85 1.43
CA TRP A 530 2.73 -24.83 1.24
C TRP A 530 2.32 -23.50 1.89
N LEU A 531 1.14 -22.99 1.56
CA LEU A 531 0.67 -21.68 2.01
C LEU A 531 0.20 -21.69 3.47
N ASN A 532 -0.61 -22.69 3.86
CA ASN A 532 -1.23 -22.75 5.18
C ASN A 532 -0.48 -23.66 6.17
N GLY A 533 0.48 -24.45 5.69
CA GLY A 533 1.27 -25.35 6.53
C GLY A 533 0.63 -26.70 6.86
N ARG A 534 -0.55 -26.97 6.32
CA ARG A 534 -1.33 -28.19 6.59
C ARG A 534 -2.23 -28.50 5.40
N ARG A 535 -2.52 -29.79 5.21
CA ARG A 535 -3.58 -30.25 4.30
C ARG A 535 -4.82 -30.55 5.11
N TYR A 536 -5.97 -30.34 4.52
CA TYR A 536 -7.27 -30.71 5.08
C TYR A 536 -7.92 -31.79 4.25
N ASP A 537 -8.71 -32.63 4.92
CA ASP A 537 -9.54 -33.61 4.24
C ASP A 537 -10.58 -32.91 3.36
N ARG A 538 -10.88 -33.54 2.22
CA ARG A 538 -11.93 -33.06 1.31
C ARG A 538 -13.28 -33.27 1.97
N LYS A 539 -13.90 -32.17 2.40
CA LYS A 539 -15.29 -32.11 2.85
C LYS A 539 -16.13 -31.38 1.80
N PRO A 540 -17.45 -31.63 1.72
CA PRO A 540 -18.35 -30.90 0.83
C PRO A 540 -18.20 -29.37 0.98
N PHE A 541 -18.29 -28.65 -0.15
CA PHE A 541 -18.16 -27.20 -0.19
C PHE A 541 -19.17 -26.50 0.70
N LEU A 542 -20.45 -26.88 0.59
CA LEU A 542 -21.54 -26.25 1.34
C LEU A 542 -21.34 -26.42 2.84
N GLU A 543 -20.98 -27.60 3.32
CA GLU A 543 -20.73 -27.86 4.75
C GLU A 543 -19.54 -27.04 5.26
N SER A 544 -18.44 -27.00 4.50
CA SER A 544 -17.23 -26.31 4.94
C SER A 544 -17.35 -24.79 4.89
N ALA A 545 -17.85 -24.24 3.78
CA ALA A 545 -17.79 -22.81 3.48
C ALA A 545 -19.10 -22.07 3.83
N VAL A 546 -20.26 -22.71 3.71
CA VAL A 546 -21.57 -22.02 3.70
C VAL A 546 -22.42 -22.34 4.93
N LEU A 547 -22.80 -23.60 5.15
CA LEU A 547 -23.72 -24.01 6.20
C LEU A 547 -23.12 -23.81 7.59
N PRO A 548 -23.89 -23.36 8.60
CA PRO A 548 -23.38 -23.27 9.98
C PRO A 548 -22.79 -24.60 10.41
N GLY A 549 -21.66 -24.56 11.14
CA GLY A 549 -21.04 -25.78 11.64
C GLY A 549 -22.08 -26.56 12.44
N ARG A 550 -22.21 -27.87 12.20
CA ARG A 550 -23.01 -28.71 13.08
C ARG A 550 -22.39 -28.56 14.47
N GLY A 551 -23.13 -27.94 15.39
CA GLY A 551 -22.83 -28.06 16.80
C GLY A 551 -22.71 -29.55 17.09
N ASP A 552 -21.72 -29.93 17.87
CA ASP A 552 -21.65 -31.26 18.46
C ASP A 552 -22.78 -31.34 19.51
N ASP A 553 -24.03 -31.27 19.05
CA ASP A 553 -25.22 -31.44 19.87
C ASP A 553 -25.32 -32.94 20.15
N GLY A 554 -24.70 -33.35 21.25
CA GLY A 554 -25.03 -34.52 22.06
C GLY A 554 -25.46 -35.77 21.30
N VAL A 555 -24.48 -36.56 20.82
CA VAL A 555 -24.66 -38.01 20.71
C VAL A 555 -23.76 -38.68 21.73
N ARG A 556 -24.14 -38.53 23.00
CA ARG A 556 -24.01 -39.58 24.01
C ARG A 556 -25.43 -39.96 24.41
N SER A 557 -26.08 -40.75 23.57
CA SER A 557 -27.30 -41.47 23.90
C SER A 557 -27.12 -42.92 23.45
N GLY A 558 -27.16 -43.83 24.42
CA GLY A 558 -27.03 -45.29 24.24
C GLY A 558 -25.82 -45.84 24.95
#